data_AF-A0A6N7BF67-F1
#
_entry.id   AF-A0A6N7BF67-F1
#
_cell.length_a   1.000
_cell.length_b   1.000
_cell.length_c   1.000
_cell.angle_alpha   90.00
_cell.angle_beta   90.00
_cell.angle_gamma   90.00
#
_symmetry.space_group_name_H-M   'P 1'
#
loop_
_entity.id
_entity.type
_entity.pdbx_description
1 polymer ?
#
loop_
_entity_poly.entity_id
_entity_poly.type
_entity_poly.pdbx_seq_one_letter_code
_entity_poly.pdbx_strand_id
1 'polypeptide(L)'
;MDFSKYTLFDFDGESRLDLDGNYTRTTLANIMIETWVEYIECDRKCSRSSYCKYVKKDPVNSNRTLEIKCGVAITAIKNFVKHTFYLLETLDEKSIQSYLDGAYYYYKFIYGTEVSIGHYLNNYYLDSWGRYASRTFGQLRYIREDLNQIIHHWKNVAEFYVEKNIILVEGESEEIFVKTIECTSLGWFPQMDIRNYGGKGNVGARKMKSLIEEFKNRGYKIFIEGDADNNKKQVINTLVTKNIIPVENLFVFEIDFESSIPWDLLLATLKSLKLDKNIDDIHEFSELVTSKNKSIIKILKEKYSIDLEPIKIMFAQKLAAIINKNDNCWRRGEFMKSELGKFLVFIRGIL
;
A
#
# COMPACT_ATOMS: atom_id res chain seq x y z
N MET A 1 -2.49 -34.76 7.26
CA MET A 1 -3.68 -34.05 7.76
C MET A 1 -4.87 -34.56 6.98
N ASP A 2 -5.98 -34.84 7.64
CA ASP A 2 -7.19 -35.36 7.01
C ASP A 2 -7.96 -34.22 6.33
N PHE A 3 -8.25 -34.38 5.04
CA PHE A 3 -8.99 -33.41 4.23
C PHE A 3 -10.40 -33.87 3.84
N SER A 4 -10.91 -34.97 4.40
CA SER A 4 -12.19 -35.59 4.02
C SER A 4 -13.44 -34.68 4.14
N LYS A 5 -13.31 -33.51 4.77
CA LYS A 5 -14.39 -32.50 4.92
C LYS A 5 -14.25 -31.30 3.98
N TYR A 6 -13.17 -31.24 3.19
CA TYR A 6 -12.85 -30.08 2.38
C TYR A 6 -12.97 -30.40 0.90
N THR A 7 -13.08 -29.33 0.12
CA THR A 7 -13.26 -29.40 -1.32
C THR A 7 -12.24 -28.53 -2.04
N LEU A 8 -11.93 -28.87 -3.28
CA LEU A 8 -11.26 -27.97 -4.22
C LEU A 8 -12.25 -27.53 -5.29
N PHE A 9 -12.10 -26.30 -5.78
CA PHE A 9 -12.70 -25.95 -7.06
C PHE A 9 -12.19 -26.87 -8.17
N ASP A 10 -13.05 -27.17 -9.14
CA ASP A 10 -12.64 -27.76 -10.40
C ASP A 10 -11.83 -26.75 -11.24
N PHE A 11 -11.49 -27.14 -12.47
CA PHE A 11 -10.71 -26.30 -13.36
C PHE A 11 -11.40 -24.94 -13.66
N ASP A 12 -12.70 -24.99 -13.96
CA ASP A 12 -13.48 -23.81 -14.36
C ASP A 12 -13.94 -22.96 -13.17
N GLY A 13 -13.91 -23.51 -11.96
CA GLY A 13 -14.41 -22.87 -10.74
C GLY A 13 -15.93 -22.97 -10.61
N GLU A 14 -16.57 -23.83 -11.41
CA GLU A 14 -18.03 -23.99 -11.46
C GLU A 14 -18.52 -25.09 -10.52
N SER A 15 -17.70 -26.11 -10.29
CA SER A 15 -18.01 -27.22 -9.38
C SER A 15 -16.89 -27.44 -8.36
N ARG A 16 -17.14 -28.36 -7.43
CA ARG A 16 -16.22 -28.69 -6.34
C ARG A 16 -15.96 -30.18 -6.29
N LEU A 17 -14.70 -30.54 -6.09
CA LEU A 17 -14.21 -31.89 -5.92
C LEU A 17 -13.94 -32.14 -4.43
N ASP A 18 -14.55 -33.17 -3.87
CA ASP A 18 -14.27 -33.62 -2.51
C ASP A 18 -12.83 -34.13 -2.43
N LEU A 19 -12.12 -33.70 -1.38
CA LEU A 19 -10.84 -34.30 -1.01
C LEU A 19 -11.14 -35.51 -0.13
N ASP A 20 -10.43 -36.63 -0.37
CA ASP A 20 -10.63 -37.86 0.41
C ASP A 20 -9.32 -38.26 1.11
N GLY A 21 -9.40 -38.39 2.44
CA GLY A 21 -8.34 -38.92 3.27
C GLY A 21 -7.20 -37.95 3.58
N ASN A 22 -6.01 -38.53 3.81
CA ASN A 22 -4.88 -37.82 4.38
C ASN A 22 -3.96 -37.23 3.32
N TYR A 23 -3.76 -35.92 3.38
CA TYR A 23 -2.83 -35.21 2.52
C TYR A 23 -1.57 -34.77 3.26
N THR A 24 -0.47 -34.75 2.50
CA THR A 24 0.81 -34.13 2.81
C THR A 24 0.96 -32.89 1.93
N ARG A 25 1.93 -32.01 2.21
CA ARG A 25 2.28 -30.89 1.32
C ARG A 25 2.46 -31.31 -0.14
N THR A 26 3.06 -32.47 -0.38
CA THR A 26 3.36 -32.96 -1.72
C THR A 26 2.10 -33.48 -2.40
N THR A 27 1.31 -34.30 -1.71
CA THR A 27 0.09 -34.87 -2.30
C THR A 27 -0.99 -33.79 -2.50
N LEU A 28 -1.07 -32.79 -1.62
CA LEU A 28 -1.97 -31.65 -1.80
C LEU A 28 -1.58 -30.81 -3.02
N ALA A 29 -0.30 -30.47 -3.16
CA ALA A 29 0.16 -29.74 -4.34
C ALA A 29 -0.08 -30.52 -5.64
N ASN A 30 0.11 -31.84 -5.61
CA ASN A 30 -0.12 -32.69 -6.78
C ASN A 30 -1.60 -32.71 -7.19
N ILE A 31 -2.54 -32.91 -6.25
CA ILE A 31 -3.96 -32.91 -6.60
C ILE A 31 -4.42 -31.53 -7.12
N MET A 32 -3.91 -30.44 -6.54
CA MET A 32 -4.16 -29.08 -7.04
C MET A 32 -3.64 -28.90 -8.48
N ILE A 33 -2.44 -29.40 -8.79
CA ILE A 33 -1.86 -29.35 -10.13
C ILE A 33 -2.63 -30.22 -11.12
N GLU A 34 -3.05 -31.41 -10.68
CA GLU A 34 -3.82 -32.34 -11.49
C GLU A 34 -5.15 -31.73 -11.89
N THR A 35 -5.83 -31.11 -10.93
CA THR A 35 -7.15 -30.50 -11.08
C THR A 35 -7.10 -29.19 -11.87
N TRP A 36 -6.16 -28.29 -11.56
CA TRP A 36 -6.23 -26.91 -12.03
C TRP A 36 -5.35 -26.61 -13.23
N VAL A 37 -4.18 -27.25 -13.37
CA VAL A 37 -3.20 -26.81 -14.36
C VAL A 37 -3.45 -27.46 -15.72
N GLU A 38 -3.89 -26.66 -16.68
CA GLU A 38 -4.07 -27.08 -18.07
C GLU A 38 -2.77 -27.41 -18.79
N TYR A 39 -2.93 -28.24 -19.81
CA TYR A 39 -1.95 -28.43 -20.88
C TYR A 39 -2.04 -27.27 -21.88
N ILE A 40 -0.88 -26.70 -22.23
CA ILE A 40 -0.78 -25.54 -23.10
C ILE A 40 0.39 -25.67 -24.09
N GLU A 41 0.16 -25.26 -25.34
CA GLU A 41 1.21 -25.05 -26.35
C GLU A 41 1.79 -23.64 -26.12
N CYS A 42 3.03 -23.55 -25.63
CA CYS A 42 3.64 -22.30 -25.18
C CYS A 42 3.82 -21.23 -26.28
N ASP A 43 4.03 -21.65 -27.53
CA ASP A 43 4.21 -20.76 -28.68
C ASP A 43 2.90 -20.19 -29.23
N ARG A 44 1.82 -21.00 -29.23
CA ARG A 44 0.53 -20.60 -29.80
C ARG A 44 -0.48 -20.07 -28.79
N LYS A 45 -0.63 -20.77 -27.66
CA LYS A 45 -1.68 -20.47 -26.68
C LYS A 45 -1.19 -19.49 -25.61
N CYS A 46 0.03 -19.66 -25.10
CA CYS A 46 0.62 -18.76 -24.09
C CYS A 46 1.41 -17.60 -24.72
N SER A 47 1.93 -17.78 -25.94
CA SER A 47 2.75 -16.79 -26.66
C SER A 47 4.07 -16.40 -25.97
N ARG A 48 4.58 -17.23 -25.03
CA ARG A 48 5.83 -16.98 -24.26
C ARG A 48 6.99 -17.89 -24.64
N SER A 49 6.88 -18.62 -25.74
CA SER A 49 7.88 -19.63 -26.13
C SER A 49 9.30 -19.09 -26.29
N SER A 50 9.46 -17.79 -26.56
CA SER A 50 10.76 -17.14 -26.77
C SER A 50 11.54 -16.84 -25.48
N TYR A 51 10.89 -16.79 -24.31
CA TYR A 51 11.55 -16.38 -23.06
C TYR A 51 11.14 -17.18 -21.81
N CYS A 52 10.12 -18.04 -21.90
CA CYS A 52 9.74 -18.90 -20.78
C CYS A 52 10.69 -20.09 -20.63
N LYS A 53 11.30 -20.24 -19.44
CA LYS A 53 12.26 -21.33 -19.15
C LYS A 53 11.65 -22.74 -19.14
N TYR A 54 10.33 -22.86 -19.09
CA TYR A 54 9.62 -24.15 -19.03
C TYR A 54 9.23 -24.67 -20.42
N VAL A 55 9.55 -23.94 -21.49
CA VAL A 55 9.20 -24.30 -22.86
C VAL A 55 9.93 -25.58 -23.25
N LYS A 56 9.19 -26.53 -23.81
CA LYS A 56 9.74 -27.72 -24.45
C LYS A 56 9.43 -27.66 -25.94
N LYS A 57 10.47 -27.71 -26.76
CA LYS A 57 10.35 -27.79 -28.23
C LYS A 57 9.85 -29.17 -28.63
N ASP A 58 9.01 -29.21 -29.67
CA ASP A 58 8.62 -30.47 -30.28
C ASP A 58 9.85 -31.08 -31.00
N PRO A 59 10.22 -32.35 -30.71
CA PRO A 59 11.40 -32.96 -31.30
C PRO A 59 11.27 -33.24 -32.80
N VAL A 60 10.05 -33.30 -33.33
CA VAL A 60 9.74 -33.54 -34.75
C VAL A 60 9.56 -32.22 -35.49
N ASN A 61 9.03 -31.18 -34.83
CA ASN A 61 8.79 -29.86 -35.43
C ASN A 61 9.35 -28.72 -34.57
N SER A 62 10.54 -28.24 -34.92
CA SER A 62 11.23 -27.15 -34.19
C SER A 62 10.46 -25.81 -34.13
N ASN A 63 9.50 -25.62 -35.05
CA ASN A 63 8.62 -24.47 -35.07
C ASN A 63 7.43 -24.60 -34.12
N ARG A 64 7.28 -25.73 -33.43
CA ARG A 64 6.22 -25.99 -32.45
C ARG A 64 6.79 -26.20 -31.06
N THR A 65 5.92 -26.04 -30.07
CA THR A 65 6.19 -26.46 -28.69
C THR A 65 5.31 -27.64 -28.31
N LEU A 66 5.78 -28.49 -27.40
CA LEU A 66 4.98 -29.58 -26.86
C LEU A 66 3.83 -29.01 -26.03
N GLU A 67 2.65 -29.61 -26.16
CA GLU A 67 1.54 -29.34 -25.25
C GLU A 67 1.81 -29.99 -23.89
N ILE A 68 2.12 -29.17 -22.90
CA ILE A 68 2.52 -29.58 -21.56
C ILE A 68 1.79 -28.77 -20.50
N LYS A 69 1.67 -29.29 -19.28
CA LYS A 69 1.18 -28.48 -18.16
C LYS A 69 2.06 -27.25 -17.92
N CYS A 70 1.43 -26.09 -17.69
CA CYS A 70 2.16 -24.84 -17.49
C CYS A 70 3.16 -24.92 -16.33
N GLY A 71 4.46 -24.90 -16.64
CA GLY A 71 5.53 -25.05 -15.65
C GLY A 71 5.62 -23.90 -14.63
N VAL A 72 5.20 -22.68 -15.02
CA VAL A 72 5.10 -21.53 -14.11
C VAL A 72 4.04 -21.79 -13.05
N ALA A 73 2.82 -22.16 -13.46
CA ALA A 73 1.72 -22.47 -12.54
C ALA A 73 2.07 -23.65 -11.62
N ILE A 74 2.65 -24.74 -12.16
CA ILE A 74 3.13 -25.88 -11.36
C ILE A 74 4.11 -25.42 -10.27
N THR A 75 5.09 -24.59 -10.65
CA THR A 75 6.11 -24.14 -9.71
C THR A 75 5.51 -23.21 -8.66
N ALA A 76 4.60 -22.31 -9.06
CA ALA A 76 3.90 -21.41 -8.14
C ALA A 76 3.06 -22.18 -7.10
N ILE A 77 2.27 -23.18 -7.52
CA ILE A 77 1.47 -24.02 -6.63
C ILE A 77 2.39 -24.81 -5.67
N LYS A 78 3.43 -25.47 -6.20
CA LYS A 78 4.39 -26.22 -5.37
C LYS A 78 5.05 -25.35 -4.33
N ASN A 79 5.51 -24.15 -4.72
CA ASN A 79 6.13 -23.23 -3.79
C ASN A 79 5.13 -22.70 -2.76
N PHE A 80 3.94 -22.30 -3.19
CA PHE A 80 2.88 -21.86 -2.28
C PHE A 80 2.59 -22.92 -1.22
N VAL A 81 2.18 -24.13 -1.63
CA VAL A 81 1.85 -25.21 -0.68
C VAL A 81 3.07 -25.57 0.17
N LYS A 82 4.26 -25.71 -0.42
CA LYS A 82 5.48 -26.03 0.35
C LYS A 82 5.73 -25.05 1.50
N HIS A 83 5.49 -23.76 1.28
CA HIS A 83 5.80 -22.70 2.23
C HIS A 83 4.62 -22.32 3.13
N THR A 84 3.41 -22.81 2.88
CA THR A 84 2.22 -22.41 3.66
C THR A 84 1.43 -23.61 4.20
N PHE A 85 1.77 -24.85 3.85
CA PHE A 85 1.05 -26.05 4.31
C PHE A 85 1.02 -26.17 5.84
N TYR A 86 2.07 -25.72 6.54
CA TYR A 86 2.12 -25.76 8.00
C TYR A 86 0.99 -24.95 8.66
N LEU A 87 0.45 -23.93 7.98
CA LEU A 87 -0.70 -23.15 8.45
C LEU A 87 -1.94 -24.02 8.61
N LEU A 88 -2.11 -25.03 7.76
CA LEU A 88 -3.28 -25.90 7.79
C LEU A 88 -3.38 -26.70 9.09
N GLU A 89 -2.27 -26.86 9.81
CA GLU A 89 -2.24 -27.54 11.11
C GLU A 89 -2.81 -26.67 12.25
N THR A 90 -2.87 -25.34 12.09
CA THR A 90 -3.29 -24.40 13.11
C THR A 90 -4.61 -23.69 12.80
N LEU A 91 -5.02 -23.66 11.53
CA LEU A 91 -6.26 -23.03 11.09
C LEU A 91 -7.50 -23.85 11.49
N ASP A 92 -8.60 -23.14 11.78
CA ASP A 92 -9.91 -23.76 11.95
C ASP A 92 -10.49 -24.28 10.62
N GLU A 93 -11.52 -25.13 10.68
CA GLU A 93 -12.12 -25.79 9.51
C GLU A 93 -12.55 -24.78 8.42
N LYS A 94 -13.14 -23.65 8.80
CA LYS A 94 -13.59 -22.63 7.85
C LYS A 94 -12.40 -21.92 7.20
N SER A 95 -11.35 -21.65 7.97
CA SER A 95 -10.12 -21.03 7.49
C SER A 95 -9.32 -21.96 6.58
N ILE A 96 -9.36 -23.28 6.80
CA ILE A 96 -8.79 -24.28 5.88
C ILE A 96 -9.49 -24.26 4.53
N GLN A 97 -10.83 -24.29 4.50
CA GLN A 97 -11.55 -24.18 3.22
C GLN A 97 -11.27 -22.84 2.53
N SER A 98 -11.17 -21.76 3.29
CA SER A 98 -10.83 -20.43 2.76
C SER A 98 -9.41 -20.37 2.19
N TYR A 99 -8.45 -21.06 2.82
CA TYR A 99 -7.10 -21.24 2.27
C TYR A 99 -7.16 -21.92 0.90
N LEU A 100 -7.90 -23.03 0.78
CA LEU A 100 -7.99 -23.83 -0.45
C LEU A 100 -8.68 -23.06 -1.58
N ASP A 101 -9.77 -22.36 -1.26
CA ASP A 101 -10.50 -21.51 -2.21
C ASP A 101 -9.60 -20.36 -2.71
N GLY A 102 -8.89 -19.67 -1.81
CA GLY A 102 -7.96 -18.62 -2.22
C GLY A 102 -6.74 -19.14 -3.00
N ALA A 103 -6.29 -20.38 -2.74
CA ALA A 103 -5.22 -21.02 -3.50
C ALA A 103 -5.61 -21.28 -4.96
N TYR A 104 -6.87 -21.60 -5.23
CA TYR A 104 -7.41 -21.70 -6.58
C TYR A 104 -7.31 -20.35 -7.32
N TYR A 105 -7.81 -19.26 -6.71
CA TYR A 105 -7.72 -17.93 -7.33
C TYR A 105 -6.28 -17.42 -7.44
N TYR A 106 -5.38 -17.80 -6.54
CA TYR A 106 -3.95 -17.56 -6.68
C TYR A 106 -3.38 -18.24 -7.93
N TYR A 107 -3.75 -19.49 -8.19
CA TYR A 107 -3.41 -20.16 -9.44
C TYR A 107 -3.97 -19.40 -10.66
N LYS A 108 -5.27 -19.04 -10.66
CA LYS A 108 -5.91 -18.33 -11.77
C LYS A 108 -5.23 -17.00 -12.07
N PHE A 109 -4.91 -16.24 -11.02
CA PHE A 109 -4.15 -14.99 -11.13
C PHE A 109 -2.78 -15.21 -11.80
N ILE A 110 -2.00 -16.17 -11.32
CA ILE A 110 -0.65 -16.46 -11.87
C ILE A 110 -0.76 -16.90 -13.34
N TYR A 111 -1.63 -17.85 -13.64
CA TYR A 111 -1.79 -18.37 -15.00
C TYR A 111 -2.32 -17.31 -15.96
N GLY A 112 -3.39 -16.61 -15.59
CA GLY A 112 -4.02 -15.57 -16.40
C GLY A 112 -3.10 -14.38 -16.67
N THR A 113 -2.34 -13.94 -15.66
CA THR A 113 -1.32 -12.89 -15.82
C THR A 113 -0.26 -13.31 -16.82
N GLU A 114 0.25 -14.54 -16.69
CA GLU A 114 1.32 -15.00 -17.57
C GLU A 114 0.86 -15.17 -19.02
N VAL A 115 -0.34 -15.71 -19.24
CA VAL A 115 -0.91 -15.79 -20.59
C VAL A 115 -1.13 -14.39 -21.17
N SER A 116 -1.69 -13.46 -20.39
CA SER A 116 -1.97 -12.09 -20.84
C SER A 116 -0.69 -11.33 -21.22
N ILE A 117 0.37 -11.42 -20.41
CA ILE A 117 1.67 -10.82 -20.73
C ILE A 117 2.23 -11.41 -22.03
N GLY A 118 2.13 -12.72 -22.21
CA GLY A 118 2.55 -13.38 -23.45
C GLY A 118 1.82 -12.86 -24.68
N HIS A 119 0.49 -12.69 -24.58
CA HIS A 119 -0.34 -12.12 -25.62
C HIS A 119 0.02 -10.65 -25.93
N TYR A 120 0.23 -9.83 -24.90
CA TYR A 120 0.53 -8.40 -25.06
C TYR A 120 1.90 -8.12 -25.68
N LEU A 121 2.85 -9.05 -25.52
CA LEU A 121 4.19 -8.92 -26.10
C LEU A 121 4.31 -9.56 -27.49
N ASN A 122 3.28 -10.28 -27.95
CA ASN A 122 3.33 -11.00 -29.22
C ASN A 122 2.55 -10.24 -30.31
N ASN A 123 3.30 -9.55 -31.18
CA ASN A 123 2.71 -8.80 -32.31
C ASN A 123 1.85 -9.70 -33.21
N TYR A 124 2.31 -10.91 -33.52
CA TYR A 124 1.53 -11.84 -34.36
C TYR A 124 0.17 -12.19 -33.74
N TYR A 125 0.14 -12.41 -32.41
CA TYR A 125 -1.10 -12.62 -31.69
C TYR A 125 -2.00 -11.38 -31.82
N LEU A 126 -1.51 -10.19 -31.48
CA LEU A 126 -2.31 -8.96 -31.52
C LEU A 126 -2.80 -8.63 -32.93
N ASP A 127 -1.95 -8.78 -33.95
CA ASP A 127 -2.27 -8.54 -35.35
C ASP A 127 -3.36 -9.50 -35.83
N SER A 128 -3.36 -10.76 -35.36
CA SER A 128 -4.41 -11.75 -35.71
C SER A 128 -5.81 -11.36 -35.23
N TRP A 129 -5.92 -10.52 -34.19
CA TRP A 129 -7.19 -9.97 -33.71
C TRP A 129 -7.63 -8.71 -34.49
N GLY A 130 -6.75 -8.13 -35.30
CA GLY A 130 -7.02 -6.93 -36.10
C GLY A 130 -7.63 -5.79 -35.28
N ARG A 131 -8.77 -5.26 -35.73
CA ARG A 131 -9.47 -4.15 -35.05
C ARG A 131 -9.94 -4.47 -33.62
N TYR A 132 -9.96 -5.74 -33.23
CA TYR A 132 -10.36 -6.18 -31.90
C TYR A 132 -9.20 -6.36 -30.93
N ALA A 133 -7.95 -6.13 -31.36
CA ALA A 133 -6.77 -6.25 -30.49
C ALA A 133 -6.90 -5.42 -29.21
N SER A 134 -7.54 -4.25 -29.26
CA SER A 134 -7.79 -3.42 -28.07
C SER A 134 -8.60 -4.13 -26.98
N ARG A 135 -9.46 -5.11 -27.34
CA ARG A 135 -10.28 -5.86 -26.39
C ARG A 135 -9.47 -6.89 -25.60
N THR A 136 -8.33 -7.36 -26.11
CA THR A 136 -7.49 -8.33 -25.40
C THR A 136 -6.87 -7.72 -24.13
N PHE A 137 -6.60 -6.41 -24.14
CA PHE A 137 -6.19 -5.67 -22.94
C PHE A 137 -7.28 -5.59 -21.87
N GLY A 138 -8.56 -5.82 -22.23
CA GLY A 138 -9.67 -5.91 -21.29
C GLY A 138 -9.59 -7.13 -20.35
N GLN A 139 -8.78 -8.14 -20.68
CA GLN A 139 -8.56 -9.32 -19.84
C GLN A 139 -7.95 -8.97 -18.47
N LEU A 140 -7.28 -7.83 -18.34
CA LEU A 140 -6.81 -7.29 -17.06
C LEU A 140 -7.93 -7.18 -16.00
N ARG A 141 -9.19 -7.02 -16.43
CA ARG A 141 -10.34 -7.03 -15.52
C ARG A 141 -10.47 -8.37 -14.79
N TYR A 142 -10.29 -9.49 -15.48
CA TYR A 142 -10.40 -10.83 -14.87
C TYR A 142 -9.24 -11.10 -13.92
N ILE A 143 -8.01 -10.70 -14.28
CA ILE A 143 -6.84 -10.77 -13.40
C ILE A 143 -7.08 -9.98 -12.10
N ARG A 144 -7.67 -8.79 -12.20
CA ARG A 144 -8.05 -8.00 -11.02
C ARG A 144 -9.11 -8.71 -10.18
N GLU A 145 -10.08 -9.37 -10.81
CA GLU A 145 -11.10 -10.11 -10.09
C GLU A 145 -10.50 -11.30 -9.33
N ASP A 146 -9.59 -12.06 -9.94
CA ASP A 146 -8.87 -13.15 -9.26
C ASP A 146 -8.12 -12.62 -8.02
N LEU A 147 -7.44 -11.46 -8.13
CA LEU A 147 -6.81 -10.81 -6.98
C LEU A 147 -7.81 -10.45 -5.88
N ASN A 148 -8.98 -9.92 -6.23
CA ASN A 148 -10.02 -9.60 -5.25
C ASN A 148 -10.51 -10.87 -4.53
N GLN A 149 -10.66 -11.97 -5.26
CA GLN A 149 -11.09 -13.26 -4.69
C GLN A 149 -10.03 -13.85 -3.76
N ILE A 150 -8.75 -13.78 -4.12
CA ILE A 150 -7.64 -14.15 -3.22
C ILE A 150 -7.78 -13.40 -1.89
N ILE A 151 -7.91 -12.06 -1.94
CA ILE A 151 -8.05 -11.23 -0.75
C ILE A 151 -9.31 -11.60 0.03
N HIS A 152 -10.44 -11.82 -0.66
CA HIS A 152 -11.70 -12.18 -0.04
C HIS A 152 -11.61 -13.46 0.80
N HIS A 153 -10.97 -14.49 0.25
CA HIS A 153 -10.82 -15.79 0.92
C HIS A 153 -9.73 -15.76 1.99
N TRP A 154 -8.60 -15.11 1.74
CA TRP A 154 -7.47 -15.12 2.68
C TRP A 154 -7.52 -14.05 3.77
N LYS A 155 -8.53 -13.17 3.80
CA LYS A 155 -8.67 -12.10 4.80
C LYS A 155 -8.62 -12.55 6.27
N ASN A 156 -8.96 -13.80 6.55
CA ASN A 156 -8.97 -14.37 7.91
C ASN A 156 -7.77 -15.28 8.21
N VAL A 157 -6.86 -15.47 7.25
CA VAL A 157 -5.61 -16.22 7.46
C VAL A 157 -4.53 -15.20 7.81
N ALA A 158 -4.20 -15.11 9.10
CA ALA A 158 -3.37 -14.04 9.65
C ALA A 158 -2.00 -13.91 8.94
N GLU A 159 -1.41 -15.03 8.51
CA GLU A 159 -0.11 -15.07 7.84
C GLU A 159 -0.16 -14.58 6.39
N PHE A 160 -1.35 -14.52 5.78
CA PHE A 160 -1.56 -13.89 4.47
C PHE A 160 -1.99 -12.43 4.57
N TYR A 161 -2.22 -11.95 5.78
CA TYR A 161 -2.53 -10.57 6.05
C TYR A 161 -1.26 -9.74 5.99
N VAL A 162 -1.08 -8.99 4.90
CA VAL A 162 -0.08 -7.93 4.84
C VAL A 162 -0.71 -6.69 5.46
N GLU A 163 -0.28 -6.36 6.68
CA GLU A 163 -0.74 -5.16 7.37
C GLU A 163 -0.27 -3.93 6.57
N LYS A 164 -1.22 -3.22 5.95
CA LYS A 164 -0.91 -1.97 5.26
C LYS A 164 -0.93 -0.84 6.27
N ASN A 165 0.09 0.00 6.26
CA ASN A 165 0.09 1.18 7.10
C ASN A 165 -0.76 2.27 6.46
N ILE A 166 -1.57 2.97 7.26
CA ILE A 166 -2.22 4.22 6.87
C ILE A 166 -1.98 5.27 7.93
N ILE A 167 -1.60 6.48 7.52
CA ILE A 167 -1.59 7.65 8.38
C ILE A 167 -2.78 8.56 8.06
N LEU A 168 -3.56 8.81 9.10
CA LEU A 168 -4.69 9.73 9.07
C LEU A 168 -4.22 11.08 9.61
N VAL A 169 -4.14 12.07 8.73
CA VAL A 169 -3.67 13.43 9.05
C VAL A 169 -4.85 14.39 9.15
N GLU A 170 -4.67 15.52 9.83
CA GLU A 170 -5.81 16.40 10.09
C GLU A 170 -6.33 17.12 8.84
N GLY A 171 -5.42 17.75 8.09
CA GLY A 171 -5.75 18.64 6.99
C GLY A 171 -5.10 18.27 5.67
N GLU A 172 -5.47 19.03 4.65
CA GLU A 172 -4.97 18.85 3.29
C GLU A 172 -3.50 19.28 3.15
N SER A 173 -3.05 20.25 3.96
CA SER A 173 -1.65 20.67 4.02
C SER A 173 -0.73 19.54 4.47
N GLU A 174 -1.10 18.84 5.54
CA GLU A 174 -0.35 17.72 6.11
C GLU A 174 -0.35 16.54 5.13
N GLU A 175 -1.50 16.25 4.50
CA GLU A 175 -1.59 15.17 3.51
C GLU A 175 -0.66 15.41 2.33
N ILE A 176 -0.67 16.62 1.76
CA ILE A 176 0.17 16.99 0.64
C ILE A 176 1.65 17.04 1.03
N PHE A 177 1.96 17.50 2.24
CA PHE A 177 3.32 17.46 2.77
C PHE A 177 3.86 16.03 2.79
N VAL A 178 3.16 15.10 3.45
CA VAL A 178 3.61 13.71 3.61
C VAL A 178 3.69 13.00 2.25
N LYS A 179 2.71 13.18 1.36
CA LYS A 179 2.75 12.63 -0.02
C LYS A 179 3.93 13.15 -0.84
N THR A 180 4.28 14.42 -0.65
CA THR A 180 5.41 15.01 -1.36
C THR A 180 6.74 14.49 -0.81
N ILE A 181 6.85 14.25 0.50
CA ILE A 181 8.01 13.55 1.09
C ILE A 181 8.08 12.09 0.61
N GLU A 182 6.94 11.39 0.48
CA GLU A 182 6.88 10.00 -0.04
C GLU A 182 7.45 9.88 -1.45
N CYS A 183 7.25 10.90 -2.30
CA CYS A 183 7.78 10.94 -3.66
C CYS A 183 9.32 11.10 -3.73
N THR A 184 10.03 11.03 -2.60
CA THR A 184 11.50 11.04 -2.60
C THR A 184 12.08 9.72 -3.08
N SER A 185 13.27 9.81 -3.69
CA SER A 185 14.14 8.65 -3.92
C SER A 185 14.76 8.10 -2.62
N LEU A 186 14.32 8.57 -1.46
CA LEU A 186 14.83 8.13 -0.17
C LEU A 186 14.14 6.81 0.18
N GLY A 187 14.81 5.70 -0.10
CA GLY A 187 14.29 4.33 0.08
C GLY A 187 13.97 3.90 1.52
N TRP A 188 13.85 4.83 2.47
CA TRP A 188 13.40 4.58 3.84
C TRP A 188 11.96 5.05 4.09
N PHE A 189 11.30 5.71 3.12
CA PHE A 189 9.90 6.09 3.30
C PHE A 189 8.98 4.87 3.14
N PRO A 190 8.12 4.56 4.11
CA PRO A 190 7.21 3.42 4.02
C PRO A 190 6.21 3.62 2.88
N GLN A 191 5.92 2.55 2.13
CA GLN A 191 4.72 2.52 1.30
C GLN A 191 3.51 2.49 2.25
N MET A 192 2.83 3.63 2.40
CA MET A 192 1.68 3.77 3.27
C MET A 192 0.60 4.61 2.61
N ASP A 193 -0.66 4.33 2.95
CA ASP A 193 -1.74 5.20 2.52
C ASP A 193 -1.73 6.47 3.39
N ILE A 194 -1.96 7.63 2.78
CA ILE A 194 -2.02 8.93 3.46
C ILE A 194 -3.37 9.54 3.15
N ARG A 195 -4.15 9.86 4.19
CA ARG A 195 -5.50 10.42 4.06
C ARG A 195 -5.74 11.51 5.08
N ASN A 196 -6.30 12.63 4.66
CA ASN A 196 -6.90 13.56 5.62
C ASN A 196 -8.21 13.00 6.18
N TYR A 197 -8.48 13.23 7.48
CA TYR A 197 -9.79 12.98 8.08
C TYR A 197 -10.68 14.22 8.15
N GLY A 198 -10.11 15.42 7.91
CA GLY A 198 -10.83 16.68 7.80
C GLY A 198 -10.82 17.51 9.08
N GLY A 199 -10.45 18.79 8.96
CA GLY A 199 -10.39 19.78 10.04
C GLY A 199 -11.75 20.34 10.49
N LYS A 200 -11.70 21.07 11.62
CA LYS A 200 -12.78 21.73 12.40
C LYS A 200 -14.19 21.70 11.77
N GLY A 201 -15.03 20.78 12.27
CA GLY A 201 -16.48 20.81 12.05
C GLY A 201 -17.09 19.43 11.81
N ASN A 202 -16.30 18.46 11.33
CA ASN A 202 -16.87 17.22 10.79
C ASN A 202 -16.40 15.91 11.41
N VAL A 203 -15.51 15.92 12.41
CA VAL A 203 -14.92 14.69 12.96
C VAL A 203 -15.09 14.62 14.47
N GLY A 204 -16.28 14.23 14.92
CA GLY A 204 -16.46 13.78 16.30
C GLY A 204 -15.80 12.41 16.51
N ALA A 205 -15.45 12.08 17.74
CA ALA A 205 -14.81 10.80 18.11
C ALA A 205 -15.55 9.57 17.54
N ARG A 206 -16.88 9.64 17.36
CA ARG A 206 -17.68 8.57 16.75
C ARG A 206 -17.37 8.36 15.25
N LYS A 207 -17.23 9.43 14.47
CA LYS A 207 -16.89 9.34 13.04
C LYS A 207 -15.46 8.84 12.86
N MET A 208 -14.54 9.36 13.68
CA MET A 208 -13.14 8.89 13.69
C MET A 208 -13.04 7.40 14.02
N LYS A 209 -13.78 6.96 15.04
CA LYS A 209 -13.88 5.54 15.38
C LYS A 209 -14.39 4.70 14.21
N SER A 210 -15.47 5.13 13.54
CA SER A 210 -16.02 4.42 12.38
C SER A 210 -15.00 4.31 11.23
N LEU A 211 -14.24 5.38 10.96
CA LEU A 211 -13.21 5.38 9.94
C LEU A 211 -12.05 4.43 10.30
N ILE A 212 -11.63 4.43 11.57
CA ILE A 212 -10.61 3.50 12.08
C ILE A 212 -11.08 2.05 11.95
N GLU A 213 -12.32 1.76 12.34
CA GLU A 213 -12.89 0.40 12.24
C GLU A 213 -13.00 -0.04 10.77
N GLU A 214 -13.40 0.85 9.87
CA GLU A 214 -13.43 0.59 8.43
C GLU A 214 -12.05 0.18 7.89
N PHE A 215 -11.00 0.95 8.20
CA PHE A 215 -9.66 0.63 7.74
C PHE A 215 -9.07 -0.63 8.42
N LYS A 216 -9.31 -0.82 9.72
CA LYS A 216 -8.91 -2.08 10.39
C LYS A 216 -9.54 -3.31 9.73
N ASN A 217 -10.83 -3.24 9.39
CA ASN A 217 -11.54 -4.31 8.69
C ASN A 217 -10.98 -4.57 7.27
N ARG A 218 -10.27 -3.61 6.68
CA ARG A 218 -9.71 -3.71 5.33
C ARG A 218 -8.28 -4.21 5.26
N GLY A 219 -7.54 -4.29 6.37
CA GLY A 219 -6.10 -4.60 6.25
C GLY A 219 -5.15 -3.72 7.04
N TYR A 220 -5.63 -2.64 7.65
CA TYR A 220 -4.75 -1.51 7.94
C TYR A 220 -4.31 -1.38 9.39
N LYS A 221 -3.00 -1.14 9.58
CA LYS A 221 -2.46 -0.50 10.78
C LYS A 221 -2.71 0.99 10.68
N ILE A 222 -3.37 1.53 11.69
CA ILE A 222 -3.75 2.94 11.69
C ILE A 222 -2.76 3.74 12.53
N PHE A 223 -2.23 4.80 11.93
CA PHE A 223 -1.49 5.87 12.55
C PHE A 223 -2.30 7.16 12.46
N ILE A 224 -2.20 8.02 13.46
CA ILE A 224 -2.93 9.29 13.50
C ILE A 224 -1.95 10.42 13.79
N GLU A 225 -2.12 11.50 13.04
CA GLU A 225 -1.53 12.80 13.28
C GLU A 225 -2.65 13.80 13.63
N GLY A 226 -2.37 14.75 14.52
CA GLY A 226 -3.26 15.89 14.72
C GLY A 226 -2.68 17.02 15.55
N ASP A 227 -3.41 18.12 15.65
CA ASP A 227 -3.00 19.29 16.42
C ASP A 227 -3.48 19.25 17.88
N ALA A 228 -2.70 19.81 18.80
CA ALA A 228 -3.05 19.96 20.22
C ALA A 228 -4.09 21.06 20.51
N ASP A 229 -4.94 21.43 19.55
CA ASP A 229 -6.06 22.34 19.79
C ASP A 229 -7.02 21.73 20.83
N ASN A 230 -7.51 22.53 21.79
CA ASN A 230 -8.20 22.08 23.01
C ASN A 230 -9.37 21.11 22.75
N ASN A 231 -10.11 21.31 21.65
CA ASN A 231 -11.22 20.41 21.27
C ASN A 231 -10.74 19.11 20.62
N LYS A 232 -9.63 19.13 19.89
CA LYS A 232 -9.09 17.96 19.16
C LYS A 232 -8.28 17.06 20.07
N LYS A 233 -7.54 17.66 21.01
CA LYS A 233 -6.87 16.95 22.11
C LYS A 233 -7.85 16.05 22.87
N GLN A 234 -9.10 16.47 23.07
CA GLN A 234 -10.14 15.63 23.67
C GLN A 234 -10.53 14.44 22.79
N VAL A 235 -10.65 14.61 21.47
CA VAL A 235 -10.95 13.52 20.53
C VAL A 235 -9.83 12.49 20.54
N ILE A 236 -8.59 12.94 20.40
CA ILE A 236 -7.39 12.08 20.41
C ILE A 236 -7.26 11.35 21.76
N ASN A 237 -7.40 12.07 22.88
CA ASN A 237 -7.40 11.45 24.22
C ASN A 237 -8.52 10.42 24.37
N THR A 238 -9.69 10.66 23.77
CA THR A 238 -10.79 9.69 23.78
C THR A 238 -10.44 8.42 23.00
N LEU A 239 -9.74 8.53 21.88
CA LEU A 239 -9.30 7.36 21.10
C LEU A 239 -8.29 6.51 21.87
N VAL A 240 -7.35 7.15 22.55
CA VAL A 240 -6.33 6.48 23.38
C VAL A 240 -6.96 5.85 24.62
N THR A 241 -7.74 6.60 25.40
CA THR A 241 -8.38 6.12 26.64
C THR A 241 -9.36 4.97 26.40
N LYS A 242 -10.01 4.93 25.24
CA LYS A 242 -10.89 3.82 24.83
C LYS A 242 -10.14 2.67 24.15
N ASN A 243 -8.81 2.70 24.14
CA ASN A 243 -7.95 1.70 23.51
C ASN A 243 -8.27 1.45 22.03
N ILE A 244 -8.71 2.48 21.31
CA ILE A 244 -9.04 2.41 19.88
C ILE A 244 -7.75 2.47 19.05
N ILE A 245 -6.79 3.29 19.48
CA ILE A 245 -5.48 3.48 18.86
C ILE A 245 -4.40 3.44 19.95
N PRO A 246 -3.30 2.68 19.76
CA PRO A 246 -2.16 2.70 20.66
C PRO A 246 -1.47 4.07 20.69
N VAL A 247 -0.86 4.44 21.82
CA VAL A 247 -0.18 5.74 21.98
C VAL A 247 1.00 5.87 21.01
N GLU A 248 1.70 4.77 20.76
CA GLU A 248 2.81 4.67 19.83
C GLU A 248 2.42 4.90 18.36
N ASN A 249 1.11 4.81 18.03
CA ASN A 249 0.57 5.06 16.70
C ASN A 249 0.05 6.50 16.54
N LEU A 250 0.32 7.37 17.51
CA LEU A 250 -0.18 8.72 17.55
C LEU A 250 0.97 9.74 17.56
N PHE A 251 0.87 10.73 16.68
CA PHE A 251 1.69 11.93 16.73
C PHE A 251 0.79 13.15 16.92
N VAL A 252 1.16 14.06 17.82
CA VAL A 252 0.38 15.28 18.08
C VAL A 252 1.31 16.49 18.06
N PHE A 253 1.02 17.47 17.20
CA PHE A 253 1.71 18.76 17.22
C PHE A 253 1.29 19.60 18.43
N GLU A 254 2.24 20.28 19.05
CA GLU A 254 2.10 21.19 20.19
C GLU A 254 1.14 22.36 19.89
N ILE A 255 1.14 22.86 18.66
CA ILE A 255 0.31 23.99 18.23
C ILE A 255 -0.44 23.66 16.94
N ASP A 256 0.27 23.71 15.81
CA ASP A 256 -0.20 23.37 14.47
C ASP A 256 1.02 22.90 13.64
N PHE A 257 0.74 22.22 12.52
CA PHE A 257 1.78 21.77 11.59
C PHE A 257 2.73 22.90 11.17
N GLU A 258 2.22 24.10 10.84
CA GLU A 258 3.06 25.20 10.41
C GLU A 258 4.04 25.67 11.50
N SER A 259 3.61 25.70 12.75
CA SER A 259 4.42 26.14 13.88
C SER A 259 5.50 25.12 14.27
N SER A 260 5.42 23.90 13.73
CA SER A 260 6.44 22.87 13.91
C SER A 260 7.69 23.09 13.05
N ILE A 261 7.60 23.98 12.05
CA ILE A 261 8.63 24.20 11.03
C ILE A 261 9.78 25.04 11.61
N PRO A 262 11.02 24.55 11.55
CA PRO A 262 12.21 25.33 11.91
C PRO A 262 12.32 26.64 11.11
N TRP A 263 12.76 27.71 11.75
CA TRP A 263 12.77 29.05 11.16
C TRP A 263 13.56 29.13 9.84
N ASP A 264 14.64 28.37 9.71
CA ASP A 264 15.49 28.35 8.52
C ASP A 264 14.77 27.71 7.32
N LEU A 265 14.03 26.63 7.56
CA LEU A 265 13.18 25.98 6.57
C LEU A 265 11.94 26.81 6.22
N LEU A 266 11.34 27.46 7.22
CA LEU A 266 10.25 28.40 7.01
C LEU A 266 10.70 29.54 6.10
N LEU A 267 11.83 30.18 6.41
CA LEU A 267 12.40 31.26 5.61
C LEU A 267 12.76 30.79 4.19
N ALA A 268 13.38 29.61 4.05
CA ALA A 268 13.69 29.03 2.74
C ALA A 268 12.42 28.79 1.92
N THR A 269 11.35 28.32 2.55
CA THR A 269 10.06 28.09 1.90
C THR A 269 9.42 29.41 1.45
N LEU A 270 9.37 30.42 2.33
CA LEU A 270 8.86 31.76 2.00
C LEU A 270 9.65 32.41 0.85
N LYS A 271 10.98 32.34 0.87
CA LYS A 271 11.86 32.81 -0.21
C LYS A 271 11.54 32.14 -1.54
N SER A 272 11.35 30.84 -1.52
CA SER A 272 11.04 30.07 -2.72
C SER A 272 9.66 30.40 -3.33
N LEU A 273 8.76 30.96 -2.52
CA LEU A 273 7.45 31.47 -2.92
C LEU A 273 7.44 32.99 -3.16
N LYS A 274 8.59 33.68 -3.01
CA LYS A 274 8.76 35.14 -3.14
C LYS A 274 7.90 35.94 -2.14
N LEU A 275 7.70 35.39 -0.94
CA LEU A 275 6.91 35.99 0.15
C LEU A 275 7.77 36.63 1.24
N ASP A 276 9.10 36.61 1.08
CA ASP A 276 10.07 37.06 2.07
C ASP A 276 10.34 38.58 2.06
N LYS A 277 9.68 39.34 1.18
CA LYS A 277 9.98 40.77 0.92
C LYS A 277 9.88 41.69 2.14
N ASN A 278 9.09 41.31 3.15
CA ASN A 278 8.89 42.10 4.36
C ASN A 278 9.75 41.59 5.54
N ILE A 279 10.64 40.62 5.29
CA ILE A 279 11.52 40.03 6.30
C ILE A 279 12.92 40.63 6.14
N ASP A 280 13.10 41.82 6.69
CA ASP A 280 14.35 42.57 6.58
C ASP A 280 15.39 42.17 7.64
N ASP A 281 14.93 41.75 8.83
CA ASP A 281 15.78 41.28 9.93
C ASP A 281 15.60 39.77 10.17
N ILE A 282 16.63 39.00 9.80
CA ILE A 282 16.69 37.55 9.99
C ILE A 282 16.78 37.17 11.47
N HIS A 283 17.46 37.98 12.28
CA HIS A 283 17.61 37.71 13.71
C HIS A 283 16.26 37.85 14.41
N GLU A 284 15.56 38.98 14.20
CA GLU A 284 14.21 39.21 14.72
C GLU A 284 13.26 38.08 14.27
N PHE A 285 13.31 37.71 12.98
CA PHE A 285 12.51 36.62 12.45
C PHE A 285 12.79 35.29 13.17
N SER A 286 14.06 34.93 13.35
CA SER A 286 14.43 33.67 13.99
C SER A 286 13.99 33.60 15.46
N GLU A 287 14.09 34.71 16.20
CA GLU A 287 13.63 34.79 17.60
C GLU A 287 12.11 34.68 17.70
N LEU A 288 11.38 35.40 16.85
CA LEU A 288 9.91 35.37 16.86
C LEU A 288 9.36 33.98 16.55
N VAL A 289 9.90 33.31 15.53
CA VAL A 289 9.50 31.94 15.16
C VAL A 289 9.86 30.94 16.25
N THR A 290 11.06 31.05 16.83
CA THR A 290 11.55 30.09 17.83
C THR A 290 10.84 30.23 19.18
N SER A 291 10.30 31.41 19.49
CA SER A 291 9.62 31.67 20.76
C SER A 291 8.37 30.80 21.01
N LYS A 292 7.79 30.18 19.97
CA LYS A 292 6.63 29.26 20.02
C LYS A 292 5.40 29.73 20.83
N ASN A 293 5.29 31.02 21.17
CA ASN A 293 4.22 31.53 22.02
C ASN A 293 2.89 31.75 21.28
N LYS A 294 2.91 31.69 19.94
CA LYS A 294 1.75 31.91 19.06
C LYS A 294 1.90 31.06 17.80
N SER A 295 0.77 30.73 17.16
CA SER A 295 0.76 30.11 15.83
C SER A 295 1.53 30.96 14.84
N ILE A 296 2.39 30.32 14.04
CA ILE A 296 3.22 31.00 13.06
C ILE A 296 2.40 31.73 12.00
N ILE A 297 1.22 31.21 11.66
CA ILE A 297 0.29 31.85 10.72
C ILE A 297 -0.09 33.24 11.23
N LYS A 298 -0.35 33.37 12.54
CA LYS A 298 -0.66 34.66 13.17
C LYS A 298 0.53 35.61 13.16
N ILE A 299 1.72 35.10 13.50
CA ILE A 299 2.96 35.91 13.49
C ILE A 299 3.23 36.46 12.09
N LEU A 300 3.19 35.61 11.07
CA LEU A 300 3.42 36.01 9.68
C LEU A 300 2.41 37.04 9.19
N LYS A 301 1.14 36.89 9.56
CA LYS A 301 0.09 37.85 9.19
C LYS A 301 0.22 39.19 9.91
N GLU A 302 0.43 39.17 11.23
CA GLU A 302 0.49 40.38 12.07
C GLU A 302 1.77 41.19 11.85
N LYS A 303 2.93 40.53 11.72
CA LYS A 303 4.24 41.18 11.66
C LYS A 303 4.74 41.41 10.25
N TYR A 304 4.48 40.47 9.34
CA TYR A 304 5.07 40.47 8.00
C TYR A 304 4.02 40.66 6.89
N SER A 305 2.73 40.79 7.24
CA SER A 305 1.61 40.88 6.28
C SER A 305 1.57 39.69 5.29
N ILE A 306 2.01 38.52 5.73
CA ILE A 306 2.00 37.28 4.94
C ILE A 306 0.81 36.42 5.43
N ASP A 307 -0.18 36.25 4.57
CA ASP A 307 -1.31 35.35 4.84
C ASP A 307 -1.05 33.97 4.21
N LEU A 308 -0.82 32.96 5.06
CA LEU A 308 -0.57 31.59 4.60
C LEU A 308 -1.85 30.81 4.30
N GLU A 309 -3.01 31.20 4.85
CA GLU A 309 -4.26 30.42 4.71
C GLU A 309 -4.64 30.13 3.25
N PRO A 310 -4.60 31.11 2.31
CA PRO A 310 -4.98 30.86 0.92
C PRO A 310 -3.99 29.97 0.15
N ILE A 311 -2.78 29.80 0.69
CA ILE A 311 -1.66 29.14 0.02
C ILE A 311 -1.11 27.96 0.83
N LYS A 312 -1.83 27.52 1.88
CA LYS A 312 -1.37 26.54 2.86
C LYS A 312 -0.89 25.23 2.21
N ILE A 313 -1.65 24.73 1.25
CA ILE A 313 -1.33 23.51 0.48
C ILE A 313 -0.06 23.70 -0.36
N MET A 314 0.03 24.81 -1.11
CA MET A 314 1.20 25.11 -1.94
C MET A 314 2.45 25.29 -1.06
N PHE A 315 2.30 25.92 0.09
CA PHE A 315 3.35 26.12 1.07
C PHE A 315 3.86 24.77 1.61
N ALA A 316 2.96 23.88 2.02
CA ALA A 316 3.29 22.54 2.50
C ALA A 316 4.01 21.68 1.43
N GLN A 317 3.52 21.70 0.19
CA GLN A 317 4.19 21.03 -0.93
C GLN A 317 5.60 21.57 -1.16
N LYS A 318 5.77 22.90 -1.07
CA LYS A 318 7.05 23.55 -1.31
C LYS A 318 8.07 23.25 -0.20
N LEU A 319 7.62 23.28 1.05
CA LEU A 319 8.41 22.87 2.20
C LEU A 319 8.93 21.44 2.03
N ALA A 320 8.04 20.50 1.71
CA ALA A 320 8.42 19.10 1.47
C ALA A 320 9.46 18.99 0.35
N ALA A 321 9.26 19.69 -0.77
CA ALA A 321 10.23 19.69 -1.87
C ALA A 321 11.61 20.26 -1.48
N ILE A 322 11.66 21.24 -0.58
CA ILE A 322 12.93 21.79 -0.05
C ILE A 322 13.64 20.76 0.83
N ILE A 323 12.91 20.11 1.74
CA ILE A 323 13.45 19.04 2.60
C ILE A 323 14.00 17.90 1.75
N ASN A 324 13.26 17.49 0.71
CA ASN A 324 13.64 16.42 -0.20
C ASN A 324 14.91 16.72 -1.01
N LYS A 325 15.15 17.98 -1.36
CA LYS A 325 16.34 18.40 -2.11
C LYS A 325 17.57 18.58 -1.22
N ASN A 326 17.37 18.64 0.10
CA ASN A 326 18.43 18.95 1.04
C ASN A 326 18.72 17.73 1.91
N ASP A 327 19.55 16.81 1.38
CA ASP A 327 20.02 15.61 2.10
C ASP A 327 20.59 15.94 3.50
N ASN A 328 21.07 17.17 3.72
CA ASN A 328 21.58 17.60 5.01
C ASN A 328 20.49 17.80 6.06
N CYS A 329 19.24 18.10 5.69
CA CYS A 329 18.14 18.22 6.66
C CYS A 329 18.00 16.93 7.48
N TRP A 330 18.05 15.77 6.81
CA TRP A 330 17.97 14.45 7.43
C TRP A 330 19.17 14.07 8.32
N ARG A 331 20.32 14.74 8.12
CA ARG A 331 21.57 14.48 8.85
C ARG A 331 21.83 15.50 9.96
N ARG A 332 21.11 16.63 9.97
CA ARG A 332 21.22 17.67 11.01
C ARG A 332 20.48 17.21 12.27
N GLY A 333 21.24 16.86 13.30
CA GLY A 333 20.68 16.48 14.60
C GLY A 333 19.75 17.54 15.22
N GLU A 334 19.96 18.81 14.92
CA GLU A 334 19.07 19.91 15.34
C GLU A 334 17.71 19.87 14.65
N PHE A 335 17.68 19.62 13.33
CA PHE A 335 16.43 19.43 12.59
C PHE A 335 15.65 18.24 13.14
N MET A 336 16.33 17.10 13.36
CA MET A 336 15.67 15.90 13.89
C MET A 336 15.14 16.06 15.32
N LYS A 337 15.66 17.05 16.08
CA LYS A 337 15.14 17.43 17.40
C LYS A 337 13.95 18.40 17.33
N SER A 338 13.78 19.09 16.20
CA SER A 338 12.59 19.90 15.95
C SER A 338 11.35 19.02 15.91
N GLU A 339 10.20 19.64 16.10
CA GLU A 339 8.93 18.95 16.13
C GLU A 339 8.56 18.33 14.78
N LEU A 340 8.77 19.07 13.68
CA LEU A 340 8.66 18.52 12.32
C LEU A 340 9.63 17.35 12.09
N GLY A 341 10.86 17.46 12.62
CA GLY A 341 11.84 16.37 12.56
C GLY A 341 11.35 15.11 13.29
N LYS A 342 10.78 15.26 14.49
CA LYS A 342 10.16 14.15 15.25
C LYS A 342 8.99 13.53 14.51
N PHE A 343 8.16 14.32 13.82
CA PHE A 343 7.08 13.80 12.99
C PHE A 343 7.61 12.91 11.86
N LEU A 344 8.69 13.34 11.21
CA LEU A 344 9.32 12.53 10.16
C LEU A 344 9.99 11.26 10.71
N VAL A 345 10.54 11.30 11.93
CA VAL A 345 11.01 10.09 12.64
C VAL A 345 9.85 9.14 12.93
N PHE A 346 8.72 9.67 13.37
CA PHE A 346 7.51 8.90 13.60
C PHE A 346 7.06 8.20 12.31
N ILE A 347 6.97 8.94 11.19
CA ILE A 347 6.65 8.36 9.87
C ILE A 347 7.66 7.27 9.50
N ARG A 348 8.96 7.51 9.69
CA ARG A 348 10.00 6.51 9.41
C ARG A 348 9.83 5.24 10.25
N GLY A 349 9.35 5.36 11.49
CA GLY A 349 9.11 4.24 12.40
C GLY A 349 7.85 3.42 12.10
N ILE A 350 7.12 3.76 11.03
CA ILE A 350 5.95 2.99 10.56
C ILE A 350 6.37 1.70 9.81
N LEU A 351 7.62 1.64 9.34
CA LEU A 351 8.27 0.42 8.82
C LEU A 351 8.46 -0.64 9.93
#